data_AF-A0A4Q7P436-F1
#
_entry.id   AF-A0A4Q7P436-F1
#
_cell.length_a   1.000
_cell.length_b   1.000
_cell.length_c   1.000
_cell.angle_alpha   90.00
_cell.angle_beta   90.00
_cell.angle_gamma   90.00
#
_symmetry.space_group_name_H-M   'P 1'
#
loop_
_entity.id
_entity.type
_entity.pdbx_description
1 polymer ?
#
loop_
_entity_poly.entity_id
_entity_poly.type
_entity_poly.pdbx_seq_one_letter_code
_entity_poly.pdbx_strand_id
1 'polypeptide(L)' 'MSKKITWYEIYQDFQRRFPRLSKDAARYQPNGYLSILVYFRDGTQLIYDYMEQRGRLITA' A
#
# COMPACT_ATOMS: atom_id res chain seq x y z
N MET A 1 11.54 23.06 5.68
CA MET A 1 10.18 22.50 5.87
C MET A 1 10.19 21.06 5.38
N SER A 2 9.83 20.10 6.22
CA SER A 2 9.64 18.70 5.77
C SER A 2 8.45 18.66 4.79
N LYS A 3 8.64 18.08 3.61
CA LYS A 3 7.56 17.88 2.65
C LYS A 3 6.48 17.03 3.31
N LYS A 4 5.23 17.50 3.32
CA LYS A 4 4.09 16.73 3.83
C LYS A 4 3.88 15.53 2.91
N ILE A 5 4.02 14.32 3.45
CA ILE A 5 3.71 13.09 2.70
C ILE A 5 2.20 12.99 2.55
N THR A 6 1.75 12.79 1.32
CA THR A 6 0.33 12.63 0.97
C THR A 6 -0.01 11.17 0.70
N TRP A 7 -1.28 10.81 0.84
CA TRP A 7 -1.77 9.49 0.45
C TRP A 7 -1.51 9.16 -1.01
N TYR A 8 -1.54 10.18 -1.89
CA TYR A 8 -1.21 10.01 -3.30
C TYR A 8 0.25 9.58 -3.50
N GLU A 9 1.19 10.18 -2.76
CA GLU A 9 2.61 9.78 -2.83
C GLU A 9 2.84 8.37 -2.29
N ILE A 10 2.16 7.99 -1.20
CA ILE A 10 2.24 6.64 -0.65
C ILE A 10 1.71 5.61 -1.67
N TYR A 11 0.59 5.93 -2.30
CA TYR A 11 0.01 5.10 -3.36
C TYR A 11 0.96 4.96 -4.55
N GLN A 12 1.48 6.07 -5.09
CA GLN A 12 2.40 6.04 -6.24
C GLN A 12 3.67 5.24 -5.93
N ASP A 13 4.21 5.36 -4.72
CA ASP A 13 5.38 4.59 -4.32
C ASP A 13 5.09 3.09 -4.24
N PHE A 14 3.93 2.70 -3.70
CA PHE A 14 3.48 1.31 -3.76
C PHE A 14 3.40 0.79 -5.20
N GLN A 15 2.78 1.54 -6.12
CA GLN A 15 2.67 1.13 -7.53
C GLN A 15 4.04 0.94 -8.17
N ARG A 16 5.01 1.80 -7.84
CA ARG A 16 6.38 1.75 -8.34
C ARG A 16 7.14 0.54 -7.79
N ARG A 17 7.01 0.24 -6.50
CA ARG A 17 7.74 -0.84 -5.82
C ARG A 17 7.15 -2.22 -6.10
N PHE A 18 5.83 -2.30 -6.25
CA PHE A 18 5.10 -3.56 -6.46
C PHE A 18 4.21 -3.49 -7.71
N PRO A 19 4.79 -3.34 -8.92
CA PRO A 19 4.01 -3.10 -10.13
C PRO A 19 3.14 -4.29 -10.54
N ARG A 20 3.47 -5.51 -10.12
CA ARG A 20 2.62 -6.70 -10.34
C ARG A 20 1.42 -6.68 -9.38
N LEU A 21 1.69 -6.62 -8.07
CA LEU A 21 0.63 -6.56 -7.05
C LEU A 21 -0.31 -5.37 -7.26
N SER A 22 0.21 -4.20 -7.65
CA SER A 22 -0.62 -3.03 -7.90
C SER A 22 -1.65 -3.23 -9.03
N LYS A 23 -1.33 -4.04 -10.04
CA LYS A 23 -2.27 -4.39 -11.11
C LYS A 23 -3.37 -5.32 -10.63
N ASP A 24 -3.07 -6.17 -9.66
CA ASP A 24 -3.99 -7.18 -9.12
C ASP A 24 -4.83 -6.63 -7.95
N ALA A 25 -4.49 -5.46 -7.42
CA ALA A 25 -5.22 -4.80 -6.37
C ALA A 25 -6.63 -4.40 -6.83
N ALA A 26 -7.62 -4.78 -6.04
CA ALA A 26 -9.02 -4.41 -6.23
C ALA A 26 -9.36 -3.08 -5.56
N ARG A 27 -8.75 -2.80 -4.40
CA ARG A 27 -9.05 -1.60 -3.60
C ARG A 27 -7.88 -1.23 -2.69
N TYR A 28 -7.77 0.06 -2.41
CA TYR A 28 -6.82 0.65 -1.47
C TYR A 28 -7.58 1.40 -0.38
N GLN A 29 -7.10 1.33 0.86
CA GLN A 29 -7.60 2.19 1.94
C GLN A 29 -6.44 2.71 2.79
N PRO A 30 -6.59 3.89 3.41
CA PRO A 30 -5.69 4.34 4.46
C PRO A 30 -5.61 3.32 5.61
N ASN A 31 -4.40 3.11 6.15
CA ASN A 31 -4.15 2.26 7.29
C ASN A 31 -3.11 2.92 8.21
N GLY A 32 -3.56 3.55 9.29
CA GLY A 32 -2.68 4.32 10.16
C GLY A 32 -2.19 5.62 9.50
N TYR A 33 -1.01 6.10 9.90
CA TYR A 33 -0.50 7.41 9.49
C TYR A 33 0.17 7.40 8.11
N LEU A 34 0.90 6.34 7.77
CA LEU A 34 1.73 6.26 6.55
C LEU A 34 1.70 4.85 5.93
N SER A 35 0.58 4.16 6.03
CA SER A 35 0.46 2.82 5.46
C SER A 35 -0.87 2.69 4.72
N ILE A 36 -0.91 1.87 3.68
CA ILE A 36 -2.15 1.56 2.96
C ILE A 36 -2.47 0.08 3.11
N LEU A 37 -3.73 -0.24 3.32
CA LEU A 37 -4.23 -1.61 3.21
C LEU A 37 -4.73 -1.83 1.79
N VAL A 38 -4.20 -2.87 1.16
CA VAL A 38 -4.47 -3.29 -0.22
C VAL A 38 -5.29 -4.57 -0.18
N TYR A 39 -6.40 -4.57 -0.92
CA TYR A 39 -7.26 -5.72 -1.09
C TYR A 39 -7.04 -6.30 -2.48
N PHE A 40 -6.77 -7.59 -2.57
CA PHE A 40 -6.63 -8.31 -3.85
C PHE A 40 -7.90 -9.08 -4.19
N ARG A 41 -8.05 -9.43 -5.47
CA ARG A 41 -9.24 -10.13 -5.98
C ARG A 41 -9.41 -11.55 -5.44
N ASP A 42 -8.31 -12.19 -5.06
CA ASP A 42 -8.29 -13.52 -4.46
C ASP A 42 -8.70 -13.52 -2.97
N GLY A 43 -9.06 -12.35 -2.43
CA GLY A 43 -9.45 -12.17 -1.03
C GLY A 43 -8.27 -11.94 -0.09
N THR A 44 -7.03 -12.05 -0.55
CA THR A 44 -5.85 -11.74 0.27
C THR A 44 -5.72 -10.23 0.48
N GLN A 45 -5.01 -9.85 1.54
CA GLN A 45 -4.78 -8.47 1.89
C GLN A 45 -3.30 -8.22 2.16
N LEU A 46 -2.84 -7.01 1.90
CA LEU A 46 -1.48 -6.58 2.19
C LEU A 46 -1.47 -5.20 2.83
N ILE A 47 -0.73 -5.06 3.92
CA ILE A 47 -0.38 -3.75 4.47
C ILE A 47 0.92 -3.31 3.82
N TYR A 48 0.90 -2.19 3.12
CA TYR A 48 2.10 -1.51 2.66
C TYR A 48 2.46 -0.39 3.63
N ASP A 49 3.57 -0.54 4.33
CA ASP A 49 4.15 0.50 5.18
C ASP A 49 5.09 1.39 4.36
N TYR A 50 4.77 2.69 4.26
CA TYR A 50 5.58 3.64 3.48
C TYR A 50 6.90 3.99 4.17
N MET A 51 6.97 3.95 5.49
CA MET A 51 8.16 4.30 6.25
C MET A 51 9.23 3.22 6.11
N GLU A 52 8.83 1.96 6.29
CA GLU A 52 9.72 0.82 6.07
C GLU A 52 9.85 0.45 4.60
N GLN A 53 8.96 0.97 3.77
CA GLN A 53 8.77 0.59 2.38
C GLN A 53 8.66 -0.94 2.26
N ARG A 54 7.77 -1.56 3.03
CA ARG A 54 7.60 -3.02 3.08
C ARG A 54 6.14 -3.40 3.01
N GLY A 55 5.87 -4.49 2.31
CA GLY A 55 4.57 -5.13 2.25
C GLY A 55 4.51 -6.31 3.20
N ARG A 56 3.46 -6.40 4.02
CA ARG A 56 3.14 -7.56 4.84
C ARG A 56 1.79 -8.13 4.41
N LEU A 57 1.80 -9.37 3.93
CA LEU A 57 0.56 -10.11 3.66
C LEU A 57 -0.17 -10.40 4.98
N ILE A 58 -1.48 -10.21 4.96
CA ILE A 58 -2.38 -10.68 6.01
C ILE A 58 -3.07 -11.92 5.47
N THR A 59 -2.82 -13.05 6.12
CA THR A 59 -3.59 -14.28 5.96
C THR A 59 -4.46 -14.46 7.21
N ALA A 60 -5.71 -14.89 7.01
CA ALA A 60 -6.58 -15.31 8.10
C ALA A 60 -5.99 -16.54 8.82
#